data_AF-A0A842QTA0-F1
#
_entry.id   AF-A0A842QTA0-F1
#
_cell.length_a   1.000
_cell.length_b   1.000
_cell.length_c   1.000
_cell.angle_alpha   90.00
_cell.angle_beta   90.00
_cell.angle_gamma   90.00
#
_symmetry.space_group_name_H-M   'P 1'
#
loop_
_entity.id
_entity.type
_entity.pdbx_description
1 polymer ?
#
loop_
_entity_poly.entity_id
_entity_poly.type
_entity_poly.pdbx_seq_one_letter_code
_entity_poly.pdbx_strand_id
1 'polypeptide(L)'
;MEFCEKCNSLMKITPDGLVCPKCGFSKLNDMDIISISRPDEAEPEPIYSGGKKEDSLKVQRTCPKCGHPEAYQTITVSIGEHAGVKNDRSIRRYKCTKCFHVWIEY
;
A
#
# COMPACT_ATOMS: atom_id res chain seq x y z
N MET A 1 10.86 -10.39 18.64
CA MET A 1 10.58 -11.65 17.89
C MET A 1 11.79 -11.92 17.02
N GLU A 2 12.40 -13.10 17.16
CA GLU A 2 13.56 -13.52 16.36
C GLU A 2 13.21 -14.72 15.48
N PHE A 3 13.86 -14.80 14.32
CA PHE A 3 13.75 -15.94 13.40
C PHE A 3 14.93 -16.88 13.61
N CYS A 4 14.68 -18.18 13.48
CA CYS A 4 15.73 -19.18 13.62
C CYS A 4 16.69 -19.15 12.42
N GLU A 5 17.99 -18.99 12.67
CA GLU A 5 19.04 -18.93 11.64
C GLU A 5 19.17 -20.22 10.80
N LYS A 6 18.69 -21.36 11.31
CA LYS A 6 18.78 -22.65 10.58
C LYS A 6 17.59 -22.94 9.67
N CYS A 7 16.40 -22.47 10.02
CA CYS A 7 15.17 -22.87 9.31
C CYS A 7 14.22 -21.72 9.00
N ASN A 8 14.68 -20.49 9.25
CA ASN A 8 13.98 -19.23 9.01
C ASN A 8 12.54 -19.19 9.58
N SER A 9 12.29 -20.01 10.60
CA SER A 9 10.99 -20.12 11.25
C SER A 9 10.95 -19.22 12.49
N LEU A 10 9.79 -18.64 12.77
CA LEU A 10 9.56 -17.82 13.96
C LEU A 10 9.86 -18.64 15.23
N MET A 11 10.75 -18.10 16.07
CA MET A 11 11.09 -18.73 17.35
C MET A 11 10.02 -18.41 18.40
N LYS A 12 9.75 -19.38 19.27
CA LYS A 12 8.85 -19.20 20.41
C LYS A 12 9.65 -18.69 21.60
N ILE A 13 9.11 -17.68 22.28
CA ILE A 13 9.66 -17.19 23.54
C ILE A 13 9.20 -18.14 24.65
N THR A 14 10.15 -18.69 25.39
CA THR A 14 9.98 -19.53 26.58
C THR A 14 10.68 -18.83 27.75
N PRO A 15 10.35 -19.15 29.01
CA PRO A 15 10.93 -18.46 30.17
C PRO A 15 12.46 -18.58 30.23
N ASP A 16 13.03 -19.67 29.71
CA ASP A 16 14.46 -19.91 29.66
C ASP A 16 15.14 -19.43 28.35
N GLY A 17 14.39 -18.87 27.40
CA GLY A 17 14.92 -18.33 26.14
C GLY A 17 14.07 -18.60 24.90
N LEU A 18 14.66 -18.37 23.72
CA LEU A 18 14.01 -18.54 22.43
C LEU A 18 14.24 -19.96 21.90
N VAL A 19 13.17 -20.71 21.63
CA VAL A 19 13.25 -22.07 21.08
C VAL A 19 12.54 -22.15 19.74
N CYS A 20 13.23 -22.71 18.74
CA CYS A 20 12.62 -22.99 17.45
C CYS A 20 11.79 -24.28 17.50
N PRO A 21 10.49 -24.25 17.19
CA PRO A 21 9.64 -25.43 17.22
C PRO A 21 9.93 -26.43 16.08
N LYS A 22 10.65 -26.01 15.03
CA LYS A 22 10.89 -26.84 13.83
C LYS A 22 12.21 -27.61 13.87
N CYS A 23 13.25 -27.01 14.44
CA CYS A 23 14.59 -27.61 14.45
C CYS A 23 15.18 -27.78 15.86
N GLY A 24 14.45 -27.38 16.92
CA GLY A 24 14.89 -27.51 18.31
C GLY A 24 16.02 -26.57 18.72
N PHE A 25 16.41 -25.61 17.86
CA PHE A 25 17.46 -24.66 18.17
C PHE A 25 17.02 -23.72 19.30
N SER A 26 17.79 -23.68 20.40
CA SER A 26 17.55 -22.84 21.57
C SER A 26 18.61 -21.74 21.66
N LYS A 27 18.18 -20.50 21.86
CA LYS A 27 19.05 -19.35 22.14
C LYS A 27 18.67 -18.80 23.52
N LEU A 28 19.65 -18.71 24.42
CA LEU A 28 19.49 -18.08 25.73
C LEU A 28 19.24 -16.59 25.52
N ASN A 29 18.13 -16.10 26.06
CA ASN A 29 17.69 -14.73 25.82
C ASN A 29 18.25 -13.82 26.92
N ASP A 30 19.42 -13.21 26.67
CA ASP A 30 20.02 -12.16 27.52
C ASP A 30 19.42 -10.78 27.18
N MET A 31 18.11 -10.71 27.02
CA MET A 31 17.43 -9.46 26.70
C MET A 31 16.13 -9.40 27.48
N ASP A 32 16.10 -8.44 28.42
CA ASP A 32 14.90 -7.96 29.09
C ASP A 32 13.72 -7.99 28.11
N ILE A 33 12.76 -8.86 28.39
CA ILE A 33 11.52 -8.95 27.62
C ILE A 33 10.72 -7.71 28.00
N ILE A 34 10.99 -6.59 27.32
CA ILE A 34 10.18 -5.39 27.42
C ILE A 34 8.88 -5.72 26.69
N SER A 35 7.91 -6.27 27.44
CA SER A 35 6.53 -6.40 26.99
C SER A 35 5.95 -4.99 26.89
N ILE A 36 6.16 -4.34 25.76
CA ILE A 36 5.48 -3.09 25.44
C ILE A 36 4.04 -3.47 25.11
N SER A 37 3.19 -3.52 26.13
CA SER A 37 1.74 -3.48 25.98
C SER A 37 1.40 -2.09 25.43
N ARG A 38 1.36 -1.97 24.11
CA ARG A 38 0.85 -0.77 23.47
C ARG A 38 -0.66 -0.74 23.74
N PRO A 39 -1.21 0.32 24.38
CA PRO A 39 -2.65 0.50 24.41
C PRO A 39 -3.13 0.60 22.97
N ASP A 40 -4.26 -0.05 22.72
CA ASP A 40 -4.95 -0.26 21.44
C ASP A 40 -4.57 0.79 20.40
N GLU A 41 -3.59 0.43 19.57
CA GLU A 41 -3.11 1.24 18.46
C GLU A 41 -4.31 1.35 17.52
N ALA A 42 -4.92 2.55 17.49
CA ALA A 42 -5.97 2.89 16.54
C ALA A 42 -5.55 2.37 15.17
N GLU A 43 -6.46 1.64 14.51
CA GLU A 43 -6.24 1.02 13.21
C GLU A 43 -5.40 1.97 12.34
N PRO A 44 -4.20 1.59 11.89
CA PRO A 44 -3.39 2.49 11.10
C PRO A 44 -4.17 2.77 9.83
N GLU A 45 -4.73 3.98 9.72
CA GLU A 45 -5.31 4.43 8.46
C GLU A 45 -4.21 4.27 7.41
N PRO A 46 -4.47 3.56 6.29
CA PRO A 46 -3.48 3.44 5.25
C PRO A 46 -3.20 4.84 4.71
N ILE A 47 -2.08 5.43 5.13
CA ILE A 47 -1.61 6.69 4.58
C ILE A 47 -1.23 6.41 3.14
N TYR A 48 -2.16 6.72 2.24
CA TYR A 48 -1.92 6.70 0.82
C TYR A 48 -0.95 7.84 0.51
N SER A 49 0.35 7.55 0.48
CA SER A 49 1.39 8.43 -0.06
C SER A 49 1.21 8.54 -1.57
N GLY A 50 0.17 9.27 -1.99
CA GLY A 50 -0.16 9.61 -3.37
C GLY A 50 -0.83 10.96 -3.36
N GLY A 51 -0.13 11.97 -3.90
CA GLY A 51 -0.37 13.38 -3.65
C GLY A 51 -1.77 13.91 -3.96
N LYS A 52 -2.09 15.01 -3.27
CA LYS A 52 -3.22 15.91 -3.49
C LYS A 52 -4.59 15.23 -3.53
N LYS A 53 -5.21 15.13 -2.35
CA LYS A 53 -6.66 15.25 -2.21
C LYS A 53 -7.09 16.60 -2.81
N GLU A 54 -7.33 16.76 -4.12
CA GLU A 54 -8.04 17.96 -4.58
C GLU A 54 -8.64 17.97 -5.99
N ASP A 55 -8.27 17.11 -6.95
CA ASP A 55 -8.80 17.25 -8.33
C ASP A 55 -9.42 15.96 -8.89
N SER A 56 -10.25 15.29 -8.09
CA SER A 56 -11.05 14.16 -8.54
C SER A 56 -12.51 14.61 -8.70
N LEU A 57 -12.84 15.19 -9.85
CA LEU A 57 -14.22 15.56 -10.16
C LEU A 57 -15.05 14.30 -10.42
N LYS A 58 -16.21 14.16 -9.77
CA LYS A 58 -17.13 13.05 -10.07
C LYS A 58 -17.83 13.32 -11.40
N VAL A 59 -17.76 12.37 -12.32
CA VAL A 59 -18.38 12.44 -13.64
C VAL A 59 -19.21 11.19 -13.92
N GLN A 60 -20.22 11.33 -14.78
CA GLN A 60 -20.99 10.20 -15.28
C GLN A 60 -20.24 9.54 -16.43
N ARG A 61 -19.50 8.46 -16.13
CA ARG A 61 -18.80 7.61 -17.09
C ARG A 61 -18.96 6.15 -16.71
N THR A 62 -19.47 5.36 -17.65
CA THR A 62 -19.70 3.93 -17.47
C THR A 62 -18.38 3.17 -17.39
N CYS A 63 -18.16 2.47 -16.27
CA CYS A 63 -16.98 1.64 -16.09
C CYS A 63 -17.01 0.44 -17.07
N PRO A 64 -15.97 0.22 -17.88
CA PRO A 64 -15.92 -0.89 -18.83
C PRO A 64 -15.89 -2.27 -18.15
N LYS A 65 -15.51 -2.33 -16.86
CA LYS A 65 -15.39 -3.58 -16.11
C LYS A 65 -16.68 -4.00 -15.39
N CYS A 66 -17.41 -3.04 -14.81
CA CYS A 66 -18.57 -3.34 -13.93
C CYS A 66 -19.86 -2.63 -14.34
N GLY A 67 -19.85 -1.80 -15.38
CA GLY A 67 -21.03 -1.08 -15.86
C GLY A 67 -21.51 0.06 -14.95
N HIS A 68 -20.77 0.41 -13.90
CA HIS A 68 -21.16 1.50 -12.99
C HIS A 68 -21.11 2.86 -13.70
N PRO A 69 -22.15 3.71 -13.61
CA PRO A 69 -22.23 4.95 -14.38
C PRO A 69 -21.40 6.11 -13.81
N GLU A 70 -20.82 5.99 -12.62
CA GLU A 70 -20.03 7.06 -11.99
C GLU A 70 -18.54 6.71 -11.87
N ALA A 71 -17.70 7.70 -12.15
CA ALA A 71 -16.25 7.64 -12.03
C ALA A 71 -15.67 8.98 -11.55
N TYR A 72 -14.52 8.92 -10.89
CA TYR A 72 -13.68 10.09 -10.65
C TYR A 72 -12.85 10.39 -11.90
N GLN A 73 -12.86 11.63 -12.35
CA GLN A 73 -12.02 12.12 -13.44
C GLN A 73 -10.83 12.88 -12.86
N THR A 74 -9.65 12.60 -13.39
CA THR A 74 -8.42 13.36 -13.13
C THR A 74 -7.82 13.75 -14.47
N ILE A 75 -7.49 15.03 -14.62
CA ILE A 75 -6.80 15.56 -15.80
C ILE A 75 -5.34 15.76 -15.43
N THR A 76 -4.43 15.14 -16.19
CA THR A 76 -2.99 15.35 -16.04
C THR A 76 -2.49 16.05 -17.29
N VAL A 77 -1.96 17.26 -17.12
CA VAL A 77 -1.32 18.02 -18.18
C VAL A 77 0.18 17.74 -18.12
N SER A 78 0.70 17.09 -19.15
CA SER A 78 2.13 16.85 -19.34
C SER A 78 2.65 17.81 -20.40
N ILE A 79 3.45 18.77 -19.95
CA ILE A 79 4.17 19.69 -20.82
C ILE A 79 5.54 19.07 -21.07
N GLY A 80 5.80 18.64 -22.30
CA GLY A 80 7.09 18.10 -22.72
C GLY A 80 7.70 18.97 -23.81
N GLU A 81 9.02 19.09 -23.82
CA GLU A 81 9.75 19.71 -24.94
C GLU A 81 10.55 18.62 -25.65
N HIS A 82 10.32 18.48 -26.96
CA HIS A 82 11.12 17.58 -27.81
C HIS A 82 11.56 18.35 -29.04
N ALA A 83 12.88 18.41 -29.28
CA ALA A 83 13.49 19.14 -30.39
C ALA A 83 13.07 20.63 -30.47
N GLY A 84 12.94 21.31 -29.33
CA GLY A 84 12.53 22.73 -29.27
C GLY A 84 11.05 22.98 -29.56
N VAL A 85 10.25 21.92 -29.74
CA VAL A 85 8.80 22.01 -29.88
C VAL A 85 8.15 21.70 -28.54
N LYS A 86 7.38 22.66 -28.00
CA LYS A 86 6.54 22.46 -26.82
C LYS A 86 5.34 21.60 -27.21
N ASN A 87 5.28 20.39 -26.69
CA ASN A 87 4.16 19.47 -26.86
C ASN A 87 3.36 19.42 -25.55
N ASP A 88 2.23 20.12 -25.52
CA ASP A 88 1.25 20.02 -24.46
C ASP A 88 0.36 18.80 -24.71
N ARG A 89 0.38 17.83 -23.79
CA ARG A 89 -0.51 16.67 -23.83
C ARG A 89 -1.32 16.65 -22.56
N SER A 90 -2.64 16.72 -22.70
CA SER A 90 -3.57 16.47 -21.60
C SER A 90 -4.09 15.04 -21.66
N ILE A 91 -3.95 14.29 -20.58
CA ILE A 91 -4.45 12.93 -20.44
C ILE A 91 -5.59 12.94 -19.44
N ARG A 92 -6.76 12.45 -19.85
CA ARG A 92 -7.91 12.25 -18.97
C ARG A 92 -7.91 10.81 -18.46
N ARG A 93 -7.83 10.67 -17.14
CA ARG A 93 -7.88 9.38 -16.45
C ARG A 93 -9.18 9.30 -15.68
N TYR A 94 -9.85 8.17 -15.78
CA TYR A 94 -11.08 7.86 -15.06
C TYR A 94 -10.84 6.75 -14.05
N LYS A 95 -11.43 6.84 -12.86
CA LYS A 95 -11.38 5.82 -11.81
C LYS A 95 -12.79 5.50 -11.34
N CYS A 96 -13.23 4.25 -11.46
CA CYS A 96 -14.56 3.84 -11.02
C CYS A 96 -14.73 4.05 -9.51
N THR A 97 -15.88 4.56 -9.09
CA THR A 97 -16.21 4.73 -7.66
C THR A 97 -16.47 3.40 -6.94
N LYS A 98 -16.92 2.36 -7.67
CA LYS A 98 -17.31 1.06 -7.10
C LYS A 98 -16.19 0.02 -7.14
N CYS A 99 -15.55 -0.18 -8.30
CA CYS A 99 -14.55 -1.24 -8.48
C CYS A 99 -13.11 -0.73 -8.52
N PHE A 100 -12.91 0.60 -8.38
CA PHE A 100 -11.61 1.28 -8.44
C PHE A 100 -10.76 1.01 -9.68
N HIS A 101 -11.34 0.44 -10.74
CA HIS A 101 -10.67 0.27 -12.02
C HIS A 101 -10.34 1.64 -12.62
N VAL A 102 -9.14 1.78 -13.15
CA VAL A 102 -8.63 3.01 -13.75
C VAL A 102 -8.46 2.78 -15.26
N TRP A 103 -8.97 3.71 -16.07
CA TRP A 103 -8.81 3.68 -17.52
C TRP A 103 -8.53 5.09 -18.07
N ILE A 104 -8.04 5.14 -19.30
CA ILE A 104 -7.70 6.37 -20.02
C ILE A 104 -8.55 6.40 -21.29
N GLU A 105 -9.10 7.57 -21.62
CA GLU A 105 -9.76 7.84 -22.89
C GLU A 105 -8.83 8.80 -23.66
N TYR A 106 -8.55 8.49 -24.93
CA TYR A 106 -7.68 9.28 -25.81
C TYR A 106 -8.52 10.14 -26.75
#